data_AF-A0A955NGY5-F1
#
_entry.id   AF-A0A955NGY5-F1
#
_cell.length_a   1.000
_cell.length_b   1.000
_cell.length_c   1.000
_cell.angle_alpha   90.00
_cell.angle_beta   90.00
_cell.angle_gamma   90.00
#
_symmetry.space_group_name_H-M   'P 1'
#
loop_
_entity.id
_entity.type
_entity.pdbx_description
1 polymer ?
#
loop_
_entity_poly.entity_id
_entity_poly.type
_entity_poly.pdbx_seq_one_letter_code
_entity_poly.pdbx_strand_id
1 'polypeptide(L)'
;MLYPLDWFAIFLYLAVLLGMGFFFYRKQDSTSEYFLAGRSLGWLPIGVSLMATLNSAVDYIVSPAQILEFGIWITLWSLIPAIIVYPFMVKFVLPFYAQLQLFSAYEYLERRFDVRVRSMTAFVFIVWRICWMAVAVYLPSFLLSTTTGLPVVPTVMVLGVIATLYTVMGGIRAVIWTDVMQCVVMFSGVSIALYLILSSFPGGVGEVIQVCRDEAFLYKVPQIQGVDSTSSWWDWMVAYLHLDMTFTNLLIAGTIAKLAFYTVDQIMVQRYLTAKSVKASKDAFLCNTIAYVIYCLLFVALGMCLFTFYTIHPYPEGKTWDDMFPIFIAHELPVGIAGLVVAAIYAASMSSVDSGINSCTAVIYSDFVDRFGWMKPDDPKEYDRFQMRFSRYCVMGLGIAVTLLGLLVPHLGDSLVEIVNKVV
;
A
#
# COMPACT_ATOMS: atom_id res chain seq x y z
N MET A 1 15.37 -0.24 -21.90
CA MET A 1 14.62 1.00 -22.22
C MET A 1 13.21 0.62 -22.63
N LEU A 2 12.19 1.40 -22.24
CA LEU A 2 10.81 1.16 -22.64
C LEU A 2 10.57 1.54 -24.11
N TYR A 3 9.82 0.69 -24.81
CA TYR A 3 9.44 0.87 -26.20
C TYR A 3 8.10 1.63 -26.32
N PRO A 4 7.71 2.11 -27.52
CA PRO A 4 6.45 2.83 -27.71
C PRO A 4 5.20 2.08 -27.22
N LEU A 5 5.20 0.74 -27.33
CA LEU A 5 4.08 -0.08 -26.85
C LEU A 5 3.99 -0.09 -25.31
N ASP A 6 5.12 -0.02 -24.62
CA ASP A 6 5.16 0.08 -23.15
C ASP A 6 4.55 1.41 -22.70
N TRP A 7 4.95 2.50 -23.34
CA TRP A 7 4.37 3.83 -23.10
C TRP A 7 2.87 3.85 -23.38
N PHE A 8 2.43 3.23 -24.47
CA PHE A 8 1.01 3.10 -24.77
C PHE A 8 0.25 2.39 -23.64
N ALA A 9 0.78 1.30 -23.09
CA ALA A 9 0.15 0.60 -21.97
C ALA A 9 0.03 1.49 -20.73
N ILE A 10 1.10 2.23 -20.39
CA ILE A 10 1.10 3.18 -19.27
C ILE A 10 0.07 4.29 -19.49
N PHE A 11 0.08 4.95 -20.66
CA PHE A 11 -0.85 6.03 -20.97
C PHE A 11 -2.30 5.54 -21.03
N LEU A 12 -2.54 4.34 -21.55
CA LEU A 12 -3.87 3.74 -21.55
C LEU A 12 -4.39 3.54 -20.13
N TYR A 13 -3.56 3.00 -19.23
CA TYR A 13 -3.89 2.86 -17.81
C TYR A 13 -4.25 4.22 -17.18
N LEU A 14 -3.40 5.24 -17.37
CA LEU A 14 -3.62 6.58 -16.83
C LEU A 14 -4.90 7.23 -17.39
N ALA A 15 -5.17 7.06 -18.69
CA ALA A 15 -6.37 7.58 -19.34
C ALA A 15 -7.65 6.91 -18.82
N VAL A 16 -7.63 5.59 -18.62
CA VAL A 16 -8.75 4.85 -18.00
C VAL A 16 -9.00 5.36 -16.58
N LEU A 17 -7.95 5.56 -15.79
CA LEU A 17 -8.07 6.07 -14.42
C LEU A 17 -8.70 7.48 -14.37
N LEU A 18 -8.20 8.42 -15.18
CA LEU A 18 -8.77 9.76 -15.31
C LEU A 18 -10.24 9.71 -15.79
N GLY A 19 -10.54 8.84 -16.75
CA GLY A 19 -11.89 8.63 -17.26
C GLY A 19 -12.86 8.11 -16.20
N MET A 20 -12.42 7.19 -15.34
CA MET A 20 -13.21 6.72 -14.20
C MET A 20 -13.49 7.85 -13.20
N GLY A 21 -12.47 8.65 -12.86
CA GLY A 21 -12.65 9.83 -12.01
C GLY A 21 -13.72 10.79 -12.54
N PHE A 22 -13.69 11.09 -13.84
CA PHE A 22 -14.69 11.93 -14.49
C PHE A 22 -16.10 11.31 -14.49
N PHE A 23 -16.20 9.98 -14.71
CA PHE A 23 -17.48 9.27 -14.71
C PHE A 23 -18.20 9.35 -13.35
N PHE A 24 -17.45 9.24 -12.24
CA PHE A 24 -18.03 9.30 -10.89
C PHE A 24 -18.23 10.71 -10.34
N TYR A 25 -17.61 11.73 -10.95
CA TYR A 25 -17.75 13.14 -10.54
C TYR A 25 -19.20 13.63 -10.48
N ARG A 26 -20.05 13.19 -11.41
CA ARG A 26 -21.44 13.65 -11.54
C ARG A 26 -22.40 13.09 -10.49
N LYS A 27 -21.92 12.26 -9.56
CA LYS A 27 -22.75 11.56 -8.57
C LYS A 27 -22.54 12.02 -7.12
N GLN A 28 -21.82 13.11 -6.90
CA GLN A 28 -21.38 13.55 -5.57
C GLN A 28 -22.25 14.70 -5.03
N ASP A 29 -23.47 14.38 -4.59
CA ASP A 29 -24.48 15.38 -4.19
C ASP A 29 -24.52 15.69 -2.69
N SER A 30 -23.77 14.95 -1.85
CA SER A 30 -23.70 15.18 -0.40
C SER A 30 -22.38 14.71 0.21
N THR A 31 -22.08 15.17 1.41
CA THR A 31 -20.90 14.76 2.20
C THR A 31 -20.92 13.27 2.59
N SER A 32 -22.11 12.72 2.85
CA SER A 32 -22.29 11.28 3.06
C SER A 32 -21.97 10.49 1.80
N GLU A 33 -22.35 10.99 0.62
CA GLU A 33 -21.98 10.36 -0.64
C GLU A 33 -20.46 10.48 -0.90
N TYR A 34 -19.89 11.66 -0.63
CA TYR A 34 -18.47 11.93 -0.87
C TYR A 34 -17.52 11.14 0.04
N PHE A 35 -17.83 11.00 1.33
CA PHE A 35 -16.94 10.31 2.29
C PHE A 35 -17.36 8.89 2.66
N LEU A 36 -18.64 8.53 2.49
CA LEU A 36 -19.18 7.23 2.90
C LEU A 36 -19.88 6.46 1.77
N ALA A 37 -19.92 6.98 0.53
CA ALA A 37 -20.65 6.39 -0.60
C ALA A 37 -22.11 6.04 -0.26
N GLY A 38 -22.75 6.87 0.57
CA GLY A 38 -24.13 6.66 1.01
C GLY A 38 -24.33 5.34 1.78
N ARG A 39 -23.25 4.73 2.29
CA ARG A 39 -23.24 3.41 2.95
C ARG A 39 -23.89 2.32 2.09
N SER A 40 -23.71 2.36 0.77
CA SER A 40 -24.44 1.50 -0.16
C SER A 40 -23.62 0.33 -0.71
N LEU A 41 -22.33 0.23 -0.38
CA LEU A 41 -21.41 -0.65 -1.09
C LEU A 41 -21.51 -2.11 -0.62
N GLY A 42 -21.36 -3.03 -1.58
CA GLY A 42 -21.28 -4.46 -1.34
C GLY A 42 -19.89 -4.89 -0.86
N TRP A 43 -19.78 -6.15 -0.43
CA TRP A 43 -18.54 -6.67 0.16
C TRP A 43 -17.37 -6.71 -0.82
N LEU A 44 -17.62 -7.02 -2.11
CA LEU A 44 -16.54 -7.25 -3.07
C LEU A 44 -15.75 -5.97 -3.42
N PRO A 45 -16.37 -4.85 -3.82
CA PRO A 45 -15.62 -3.61 -4.05
C PRO A 45 -14.85 -3.14 -2.82
N ILE A 46 -15.45 -3.26 -1.63
CA ILE A 46 -14.79 -2.89 -0.37
C ILE A 46 -13.59 -3.80 -0.11
N GLY A 47 -13.76 -5.12 -0.21
CA GLY A 47 -12.69 -6.08 0.07
C GLY A 47 -11.49 -5.95 -0.86
N VAL A 48 -11.75 -5.79 -2.15
CA VAL A 48 -10.70 -5.57 -3.16
C VAL A 48 -10.04 -4.20 -2.97
N SER A 49 -10.81 -3.17 -2.61
CA SER A 49 -10.27 -1.83 -2.33
C SER A 49 -9.40 -1.80 -1.08
N LEU A 50 -9.81 -2.46 0.01
CA LEU A 50 -8.96 -2.64 1.21
C LEU A 50 -7.61 -3.26 0.84
N MET A 51 -7.61 -4.24 -0.05
CA MET A 51 -6.40 -4.89 -0.55
C MET A 51 -5.54 -3.92 -1.38
N ALA A 52 -6.13 -3.22 -2.35
CA ALA A 52 -5.41 -2.31 -3.24
C ALA A 52 -4.77 -1.14 -2.51
N THR A 53 -5.40 -0.65 -1.45
CA THR A 53 -4.99 0.58 -0.79
C THR A 53 -3.88 0.38 0.23
N LEU A 54 -3.86 -0.76 0.93
CA LEU A 54 -2.81 -1.05 1.92
C LEU A 54 -1.54 -1.60 1.30
N ASN A 55 -1.59 -2.02 0.04
CA ASN A 55 -0.43 -2.52 -0.68
C ASN A 55 -0.07 -1.51 -1.77
N SER A 56 1.15 -1.00 -1.72
CA SER A 56 1.61 0.11 -2.54
C SER A 56 2.76 -0.29 -3.48
N ALA A 57 3.29 0.67 -4.23
CA ALA A 57 4.53 0.48 -4.98
C ALA A 57 5.72 0.08 -4.09
N VAL A 58 5.67 0.38 -2.78
CA VAL A 58 6.62 -0.13 -1.78
C VAL A 58 6.71 -1.63 -1.86
N ASP A 59 5.57 -2.34 -1.87
CA ASP A 59 5.57 -3.79 -1.84
C ASP A 59 6.19 -4.39 -3.10
N TYR A 60 5.97 -3.75 -4.26
CA TYR A 60 6.52 -4.20 -5.54
C TYR A 60 8.04 -4.16 -5.59
N ILE A 61 8.65 -3.15 -4.99
CA ILE A 61 10.09 -2.93 -5.08
C ILE A 61 10.80 -3.53 -3.86
N VAL A 62 10.27 -3.28 -2.67
CA VAL A 62 10.89 -3.67 -1.40
C VAL A 62 10.65 -5.13 -1.04
N SER A 63 9.47 -5.72 -1.34
CA SER A 63 9.21 -7.11 -0.93
C SER A 63 10.16 -8.11 -1.62
N PRO A 64 10.35 -8.07 -2.96
CA PRO A 64 11.35 -8.92 -3.59
C PRO A 64 12.76 -8.68 -3.03
N ALA A 65 13.16 -7.43 -2.83
CA ALA A 65 14.48 -7.07 -2.30
C ALA A 65 14.70 -7.65 -0.90
N GLN A 66 13.73 -7.50 0.01
CA GLN A 66 13.79 -8.09 1.35
C GLN A 66 13.83 -9.62 1.33
N ILE A 67 13.11 -10.26 0.41
CA ILE A 67 13.15 -11.72 0.26
C ILE A 67 14.54 -12.17 -0.20
N LEU A 68 15.16 -11.47 -1.15
CA LEU A 68 16.53 -11.75 -1.60
C LEU A 68 17.55 -11.51 -0.47
N GLU A 69 17.40 -10.42 0.27
CA GLU A 69 18.31 -10.01 1.34
C GLU A 69 18.21 -10.89 2.59
N PHE A 70 16.99 -11.15 3.07
CA PHE A 70 16.76 -11.81 4.36
C PHE A 70 16.27 -13.25 4.24
N GLY A 71 15.80 -13.68 3.07
CA GLY A 71 15.20 -15.00 2.84
C GLY A 71 13.69 -15.01 2.99
N ILE A 72 13.04 -16.10 2.57
CA ILE A 72 11.57 -16.22 2.47
C ILE A 72 10.81 -15.99 3.78
N TRP A 73 11.46 -16.26 4.92
CA TRP A 73 10.86 -16.15 6.25
C TRP A 73 10.47 -14.70 6.60
N ILE A 74 11.10 -13.70 5.97
CA ILE A 74 10.78 -12.29 6.21
C ILE A 74 9.28 -12.04 6.00
N THR A 75 8.68 -12.64 4.96
CA THR A 75 7.25 -12.48 4.61
C THR A 75 6.31 -12.91 5.75
N LEU A 76 6.76 -13.78 6.66
CA LEU A 76 5.97 -14.23 7.81
C LEU A 76 5.64 -13.09 8.77
N TRP A 77 6.46 -12.03 8.82
CA TRP A 77 6.25 -10.84 9.66
C TRP A 77 4.89 -10.20 9.39
N SER A 78 4.40 -10.26 8.14
CA SER A 78 3.16 -9.61 7.73
C SER A 78 2.02 -10.60 7.47
N LEU A 79 2.35 -11.81 6.99
CA LEU A 79 1.39 -12.84 6.62
C LEU A 79 0.72 -13.48 7.84
N ILE A 80 1.50 -13.92 8.84
CA ILE A 80 0.94 -14.60 10.02
C ILE A 80 0.06 -13.64 10.83
N PRO A 81 0.50 -12.41 11.15
CA PRO A 81 -0.33 -11.41 11.80
C PRO A 81 -1.67 -11.13 11.12
N ALA A 82 -1.71 -11.07 9.78
CA ALA A 82 -2.96 -10.84 9.05
C ALA A 82 -4.01 -11.93 9.33
N ILE A 83 -3.58 -13.17 9.55
CA ILE A 83 -4.44 -14.32 9.88
C ILE A 83 -4.81 -14.29 11.38
N ILE A 84 -3.86 -14.01 12.27
CA ILE A 84 -4.08 -13.97 13.72
C ILE A 84 -5.09 -12.88 14.10
N VAL A 85 -5.03 -11.73 13.45
CA VAL A 85 -5.91 -10.58 13.75
C VAL A 85 -7.33 -10.79 13.21
N TYR A 86 -7.52 -11.68 12.23
CA TYR A 86 -8.81 -11.87 11.55
C TYR A 86 -10.00 -12.18 12.49
N PRO A 87 -9.92 -13.16 13.42
CA PRO A 87 -11.03 -13.45 14.33
C PRO A 87 -11.40 -12.26 15.22
N PHE A 88 -10.40 -11.48 15.67
CA PHE A 88 -10.61 -10.29 16.48
C PHE A 88 -11.37 -9.21 15.70
N MET A 89 -10.98 -8.98 14.45
CA MET A 89 -11.64 -8.02 13.55
C MET A 89 -13.11 -8.35 13.31
N VAL A 90 -13.39 -9.60 12.95
CA VAL A 90 -14.76 -10.06 12.63
C VAL A 90 -15.66 -10.10 13.87
N LYS A 91 -15.11 -10.47 15.03
CA LYS A 91 -15.90 -10.61 16.25
C LYS A 91 -16.16 -9.28 16.96
N PHE A 92 -15.18 -8.37 16.99
CA PHE A 92 -15.26 -7.18 17.83
C PHE A 92 -15.25 -5.88 17.03
N VAL A 93 -14.26 -5.68 16.15
CA VAL A 93 -13.99 -4.36 15.53
C VAL A 93 -15.04 -3.98 14.49
N LEU A 94 -15.36 -4.88 13.56
CA LEU A 94 -16.32 -4.58 12.49
C LEU A 94 -17.75 -4.34 13.03
N PRO A 95 -18.28 -5.15 13.96
CA PRO A 95 -19.56 -4.85 14.61
C PRO A 95 -19.56 -3.51 15.36
N PHE A 96 -18.46 -3.20 16.04
CA PHE A 96 -18.30 -1.97 16.81
C PHE A 96 -18.41 -0.72 15.92
N TYR A 97 -17.64 -0.64 14.82
CA TYR A 97 -17.70 0.52 13.93
C TYR A 97 -19.03 0.66 13.20
N ALA A 98 -19.68 -0.45 12.85
CA ALA A 98 -20.98 -0.41 12.20
C ALA A 98 -22.08 0.21 13.10
N GLN A 99 -21.97 0.09 14.43
CA GLN A 99 -22.92 0.68 15.37
C GLN A 99 -22.70 2.17 15.60
N LEU A 100 -21.47 2.66 15.47
CA LEU A 100 -21.12 4.04 15.84
C LEU A 100 -21.50 5.09 14.80
N GLN A 101 -21.66 4.69 13.53
CA GLN A 101 -22.05 5.55 12.41
C GLN A 101 -21.22 6.85 12.28
N LEU A 102 -19.92 6.78 12.58
CA LEU A 102 -18.98 7.92 12.56
C LEU A 102 -18.56 8.28 11.13
N PHE A 103 -18.01 9.49 10.94
CA PHE A 103 -17.24 9.86 9.74
C PHE A 103 -15.75 9.56 9.92
N SER A 104 -15.24 9.76 11.14
CA SER A 104 -13.85 9.49 11.50
C SER A 104 -13.72 8.47 12.63
N ALA A 105 -12.70 7.63 12.55
CA ALA A 105 -12.34 6.72 13.64
C ALA A 105 -12.06 7.47 14.95
N TYR A 106 -11.55 8.71 14.85
CA TYR A 106 -11.11 9.50 16.01
C TYR A 106 -12.26 10.16 16.77
N GLU A 107 -13.45 10.29 16.17
CA GLU A 107 -14.67 10.71 16.87
C GLU A 107 -14.98 9.81 18.07
N TYR A 108 -14.69 8.51 17.97
CA TYR A 108 -14.87 7.58 19.08
C TYR A 108 -13.98 7.95 20.28
N LEU A 109 -12.76 8.43 20.03
CA LEU A 109 -11.83 8.79 21.11
C LEU A 109 -12.34 9.98 21.92
N GLU A 110 -13.05 10.92 21.30
CA GLU A 110 -13.70 12.00 22.05
C GLU A 110 -14.88 11.50 22.87
N ARG A 111 -15.70 10.58 22.33
CA ARG A 111 -16.81 9.97 23.09
C ARG A 111 -16.31 9.19 24.30
N ARG A 112 -15.14 8.55 24.19
CA ARG A 112 -14.54 7.71 25.23
C ARG A 112 -13.66 8.48 26.21
N PHE A 113 -12.96 9.50 25.73
CA PHE A 113 -11.99 10.30 26.48
C PHE A 113 -12.37 11.78 26.37
N ASP A 114 -11.67 12.55 25.53
CA ASP A 114 -11.94 13.97 25.32
C ASP A 114 -11.47 14.44 23.93
N VAL A 115 -11.77 15.71 23.63
CA VAL A 115 -11.43 16.37 22.37
C VAL A 115 -9.91 16.47 22.13
N ARG A 116 -9.08 16.48 23.18
CA ARG A 116 -7.62 16.57 23.05
C ARG A 116 -7.07 15.25 22.50
N VAL A 117 -7.56 14.11 23.00
CA VAL A 117 -7.18 12.79 22.50
C VAL A 117 -7.60 12.61 21.04
N ARG A 118 -8.83 13.01 20.70
CA ARG A 118 -9.31 13.02 19.31
C ARG A 118 -8.42 13.85 18.40
N SER A 119 -8.19 15.11 18.75
CA SER A 119 -7.43 16.06 17.92
C SER A 119 -5.98 15.65 17.76
N MET A 120 -5.34 15.18 18.83
CA MET A 120 -3.95 14.69 18.80
C MET A 120 -3.81 13.47 17.89
N THR A 121 -4.70 12.49 18.03
CA THR A 121 -4.63 11.25 17.23
C THR A 121 -4.92 11.52 15.75
N ALA A 122 -5.92 12.38 15.47
CA ALA A 122 -6.22 12.83 14.12
C ALA A 122 -5.03 13.57 13.47
N PHE A 123 -4.35 14.44 14.22
CA PHE A 123 -3.16 15.14 13.75
C PHE A 123 -2.01 14.18 13.44
N VAL A 124 -1.72 13.23 14.35
CA VAL A 124 -0.68 12.21 14.14
C VAL A 124 -0.98 11.38 12.89
N PHE A 125 -2.24 10.97 12.70
CA PHE A 125 -2.67 10.27 11.50
C PHE A 125 -2.39 11.09 10.23
N ILE A 126 -2.80 12.36 10.20
CA ILE A 126 -2.61 13.22 9.01
C ILE A 126 -1.12 13.35 8.67
N VAL A 127 -0.28 13.67 9.65
CA VAL A 127 1.16 13.87 9.44
C VAL A 127 1.82 12.59 8.93
N TRP A 128 1.62 11.48 9.65
CA TRP A 128 2.19 10.20 9.26
C TRP A 128 1.71 9.79 7.86
N ARG A 129 0.43 10.02 7.54
CA ARG A 129 -0.12 9.64 6.24
C ARG A 129 0.43 10.47 5.10
N ILE A 130 0.66 11.77 5.30
CA ILE A 130 1.30 12.63 4.30
C ILE A 130 2.72 12.14 4.00
N CYS A 131 3.50 11.80 5.03
CA CYS A 131 4.86 11.27 4.84
C CYS A 131 4.86 9.93 4.09
N TRP A 132 3.95 9.02 4.45
CA TRP A 132 3.78 7.75 3.75
C TRP A 132 3.42 7.93 2.28
N MET A 133 2.47 8.83 1.97
CA MET A 133 2.09 9.12 0.57
C MET A 133 3.22 9.76 -0.22
N ALA A 134 4.09 10.57 0.40
CA ALA A 134 5.26 11.14 -0.25
C ALA A 134 6.20 10.04 -0.77
N VAL A 135 6.47 9.01 0.05
CA VAL A 135 7.22 7.82 -0.37
C VAL A 135 6.48 7.07 -1.47
N ALA A 136 5.16 6.91 -1.35
CA ALA A 136 4.35 6.22 -2.34
C ALA A 136 4.41 6.86 -3.74
N VAL A 137 4.46 8.21 -3.86
CA VAL A 137 4.63 8.91 -5.15
C VAL A 137 6.07 8.84 -5.67
N TYR A 138 7.06 8.83 -4.76
CA TYR A 138 8.48 8.79 -5.12
C TYR A 138 8.89 7.44 -5.75
N LEU A 139 8.54 6.31 -5.13
CA LEU A 139 9.00 4.98 -5.55
C LEU A 139 8.71 4.59 -7.03
N PRO A 140 7.50 4.76 -7.57
CA PRO A 140 7.24 4.50 -9.00
C PRO A 140 8.01 5.46 -9.93
N SER A 141 8.32 6.67 -9.45
CA SER A 141 9.13 7.65 -10.18
C SER A 141 10.60 7.24 -10.23
N PHE A 142 11.13 6.75 -9.10
CA PHE A 142 12.47 6.15 -9.01
C PHE A 142 12.58 4.94 -9.94
N LEU A 143 11.61 4.03 -9.90
CA LEU A 143 11.58 2.88 -10.79
C LEU A 143 11.60 3.31 -12.26
N LEU A 144 10.73 4.25 -12.65
CA LEU A 144 10.68 4.72 -14.03
C LEU A 144 12.02 5.33 -14.45
N SER A 145 12.64 6.13 -13.58
CA SER A 145 13.98 6.67 -13.79
C SER A 145 15.03 5.57 -14.00
N THR A 146 15.07 4.56 -13.14
CA THR A 146 16.05 3.45 -13.25
C THR A 146 15.86 2.63 -14.52
N THR A 147 14.62 2.46 -14.98
CA THR A 147 14.30 1.64 -16.17
C THR A 147 14.40 2.40 -17.51
N THR A 148 14.25 3.73 -17.49
CA THR A 148 14.21 4.57 -18.72
C THR A 148 15.33 5.60 -18.82
N GLY A 149 15.99 5.93 -17.71
CA GLY A 149 16.94 7.05 -17.63
C GLY A 149 16.28 8.43 -17.52
N LEU A 150 14.94 8.52 -17.40
CA LEU A 150 14.25 9.79 -17.23
C LEU A 150 14.58 10.44 -15.87
N PRO A 151 14.72 11.77 -15.79
CA PRO A 151 14.91 12.44 -14.51
C PRO A 151 13.75 12.17 -13.54
N VAL A 152 14.06 11.89 -12.27
CA VAL A 152 13.06 11.55 -11.24
C VAL A 152 12.11 12.71 -10.92
N VAL A 153 12.59 13.96 -10.91
CA VAL A 153 11.79 15.12 -10.50
C VAL A 153 10.55 15.33 -11.41
N PRO A 154 10.67 15.38 -12.75
CA PRO A 154 9.51 15.45 -13.64
C PRO A 154 8.54 14.28 -13.48
N THR A 155 9.03 13.06 -13.23
CA THR A 155 8.15 11.88 -13.11
C THR A 155 7.34 11.93 -11.82
N VAL A 156 7.95 12.34 -10.70
CA VAL A 156 7.23 12.63 -9.43
C VAL A 156 6.15 13.69 -9.63
N MET A 157 6.48 14.79 -10.31
CA MET A 157 5.54 15.88 -10.55
C MET A 157 4.34 15.44 -11.39
N VAL A 158 4.57 14.71 -12.48
CA VAL A 158 3.49 14.20 -13.35
C VAL A 158 2.60 13.23 -12.58
N LEU A 159 3.21 12.29 -11.85
CA LEU A 159 2.48 11.32 -11.04
C LEU A 159 1.62 11.97 -9.96
N GLY A 160 2.20 12.91 -9.21
CA GLY A 160 1.50 13.64 -8.16
C GLY A 160 0.33 14.47 -8.69
N VAL A 161 0.50 15.13 -9.84
CA VAL A 161 -0.59 15.87 -10.51
C VAL A 161 -1.72 14.93 -10.93
N ILE A 162 -1.40 13.82 -11.59
CA ILE A 162 -2.43 12.86 -12.04
C ILE A 162 -3.18 12.28 -10.84
N ALA A 163 -2.46 11.82 -9.81
CA ALA A 163 -3.04 11.28 -8.58
C ALA A 163 -3.99 12.28 -7.91
N THR A 164 -3.58 13.55 -7.83
CA THR A 164 -4.41 14.62 -7.26
C THR A 164 -5.67 14.85 -8.10
N LEU A 165 -5.54 14.98 -9.42
CA LEU A 165 -6.63 15.35 -10.30
C LEU A 165 -7.81 14.36 -10.25
N TYR A 166 -7.55 13.05 -10.33
CA TYR A 166 -8.65 12.09 -10.30
C TYR A 166 -9.24 11.91 -8.90
N THR A 167 -8.44 12.12 -7.85
CA THR A 167 -8.93 12.11 -6.45
C THR A 167 -9.91 13.24 -6.18
N VAL A 168 -9.63 14.45 -6.68
CA VAL A 168 -10.55 15.61 -6.55
C VAL A 168 -11.91 15.34 -7.19
N MET A 169 -11.92 14.59 -8.29
CA MET A 169 -13.15 14.34 -9.06
C MET A 169 -14.08 13.32 -8.40
N GLY A 170 -13.56 12.35 -7.65
CA GLY A 170 -14.26 11.08 -7.47
C GLY A 170 -15.05 10.85 -6.17
N GLY A 171 -14.62 11.40 -5.03
CA GLY A 171 -15.11 10.95 -3.70
C GLY A 171 -14.79 9.47 -3.41
N ILE A 172 -15.13 8.98 -2.21
CA ILE A 172 -14.76 7.62 -1.76
C ILE A 172 -15.34 6.52 -2.67
N ARG A 173 -16.51 6.75 -3.27
CA ARG A 173 -17.11 5.77 -4.20
C ARG A 173 -16.22 5.57 -5.41
N ALA A 174 -15.72 6.66 -6.00
CA ALA A 174 -14.82 6.55 -7.13
C ALA A 174 -13.51 5.89 -6.71
N VAL A 175 -12.93 6.30 -5.58
CA VAL A 175 -11.69 5.72 -5.02
C VAL A 175 -11.82 4.21 -4.91
N ILE A 176 -12.92 3.71 -4.32
CA ILE A 176 -13.13 2.26 -4.18
C ILE A 176 -13.24 1.55 -5.54
N TRP A 177 -13.87 2.15 -6.55
CA TRP A 177 -13.97 1.53 -7.88
C TRP A 177 -12.68 1.64 -8.70
N THR A 178 -11.92 2.73 -8.56
CA THR A 178 -10.58 2.84 -9.15
C THR A 178 -9.64 1.83 -8.51
N ASP A 179 -9.73 1.63 -7.19
CA ASP A 179 -8.98 0.61 -6.47
C ASP A 179 -9.29 -0.81 -6.99
N VAL A 180 -10.55 -1.11 -7.28
CA VAL A 180 -10.93 -2.42 -7.84
C VAL A 180 -10.22 -2.68 -9.16
N MET A 181 -10.20 -1.68 -10.05
CA MET A 181 -9.48 -1.76 -11.32
C MET A 181 -7.97 -1.86 -11.08
N GLN A 182 -7.41 -1.00 -10.22
CA GLN A 182 -5.98 -0.98 -9.89
C GLN A 182 -5.52 -2.30 -9.28
N CYS A 183 -6.31 -2.93 -8.42
CA CYS A 183 -6.03 -4.25 -7.86
C CYS A 183 -5.90 -5.31 -8.96
N VAL A 184 -6.78 -5.27 -9.97
CA VAL A 184 -6.71 -6.20 -11.11
C VAL A 184 -5.42 -5.96 -11.90
N VAL A 185 -5.07 -4.70 -12.17
CA VAL A 185 -3.82 -4.35 -12.87
C VAL A 185 -2.60 -4.80 -12.06
N MET A 186 -2.59 -4.57 -10.75
CA MET A 186 -1.56 -5.04 -9.82
C MET A 186 -1.41 -6.56 -9.89
N PHE A 187 -2.43 -7.33 -9.53
CA PHE A 187 -2.32 -8.79 -9.51
C PHE A 187 -1.91 -9.35 -10.87
N SER A 188 -2.38 -8.75 -11.96
CA SER A 188 -1.96 -9.13 -13.32
C SER A 188 -0.47 -8.85 -13.56
N GLY A 189 0.02 -7.67 -13.17
CA GLY A 189 1.42 -7.28 -13.37
C GLY A 189 2.41 -8.23 -12.69
N VAL A 190 2.23 -8.51 -11.40
CA VAL A 190 3.09 -9.46 -10.67
C VAL A 190 2.94 -10.88 -11.22
N SER A 191 1.73 -11.30 -11.59
CA SER A 191 1.49 -12.66 -12.11
C SER A 191 2.11 -12.87 -13.50
N ILE A 192 2.06 -11.85 -14.37
CA ILE A 192 2.71 -11.87 -15.69
C ILE A 192 4.23 -11.90 -15.54
N ALA A 193 4.79 -11.06 -14.67
CA ALA A 193 6.22 -11.05 -14.40
C ALA A 193 6.70 -12.42 -13.88
N LEU A 194 5.96 -13.01 -12.92
CA LEU A 194 6.22 -14.33 -12.37
C LEU A 194 6.14 -15.44 -13.44
N TYR A 195 5.11 -15.39 -14.30
CA TYR A 195 4.97 -16.36 -15.38
C TYR A 195 6.14 -16.31 -16.37
N LEU A 196 6.57 -15.10 -16.75
CA LEU A 196 7.66 -14.92 -17.72
C LEU A 196 9.02 -15.35 -17.16
N ILE A 197 9.35 -14.96 -15.93
CA ILE A 197 10.60 -15.42 -15.30
C ILE A 197 10.59 -16.94 -15.13
N LEU A 198 9.48 -17.53 -14.70
CA LEU A 198 9.36 -18.98 -14.54
C LEU A 198 9.50 -19.72 -15.87
N SER A 199 8.97 -19.16 -16.94
CA SER A 199 9.06 -19.72 -18.30
C SER A 199 10.48 -19.66 -18.87
N SER A 200 11.38 -18.87 -18.26
CA SER A 200 12.81 -18.85 -18.63
C SER A 200 13.58 -20.07 -18.14
N PHE A 201 13.02 -20.84 -17.20
CA PHE A 201 13.64 -22.04 -16.62
C PHE A 201 13.11 -23.32 -17.29
N PRO A 202 13.95 -24.10 -18.00
CA PRO A 202 13.53 -25.35 -18.63
C PRO A 202 12.92 -26.37 -17.66
N GLY A 203 13.40 -26.44 -16.41
CA GLY A 203 12.86 -27.29 -15.35
C GLY A 203 11.70 -26.66 -14.57
N GLY A 204 11.27 -25.46 -14.93
CA GLY A 204 10.14 -24.74 -14.32
C GLY A 204 10.28 -24.60 -12.81
N VAL A 205 9.18 -24.84 -12.08
CA VAL A 205 9.15 -24.70 -10.61
C VAL A 205 10.12 -25.66 -9.92
N GLY A 206 10.37 -26.83 -10.51
CA GLY A 206 11.30 -27.82 -9.97
C GLY A 206 12.74 -27.29 -9.91
N GLU A 207 13.18 -26.62 -10.99
CA GLU A 207 14.49 -25.99 -11.07
C GLU A 207 14.63 -24.85 -10.05
N VAL A 208 13.62 -23.98 -9.93
CA VAL A 208 13.61 -22.89 -8.94
C VAL A 208 13.75 -23.43 -7.51
N ILE A 209 13.01 -24.48 -7.16
CA ILE A 209 13.10 -25.10 -5.83
C ILE A 209 14.46 -25.75 -5.62
N GLN A 210 15.00 -26.41 -6.65
CA GLN A 210 16.31 -27.06 -6.57
C GLN A 210 17.43 -26.03 -6.35
N VAL A 211 17.51 -24.98 -7.17
CA VAL A 211 18.53 -23.93 -7.01
C VAL A 211 18.40 -23.23 -5.66
N CYS A 212 17.18 -22.85 -5.26
CA CYS A 212 16.95 -22.26 -3.93
C CYS A 212 17.35 -23.19 -2.77
N ARG A 213 17.28 -24.52 -2.97
CA ARG A 213 17.71 -25.49 -1.96
C ARG A 213 19.22 -25.65 -1.93
N ASP A 214 19.83 -25.81 -3.11
CA ASP A 214 21.27 -26.06 -3.27
C ASP A 214 22.09 -24.87 -2.75
N GLU A 215 21.59 -23.65 -2.97
CA GLU A 215 22.15 -22.40 -2.42
C GLU A 215 21.69 -22.08 -0.99
N ALA A 216 21.01 -23.02 -0.31
CA ALA A 216 20.44 -22.88 1.03
C ALA A 216 19.48 -21.68 1.24
N PHE A 217 19.01 -21.04 0.16
CA PHE A 217 18.12 -19.88 0.20
C PHE A 217 16.78 -20.16 0.89
N LEU A 218 16.22 -21.37 0.72
CA LEU A 218 14.99 -21.79 1.42
C LEU A 218 15.14 -21.81 2.95
N TYR A 219 16.37 -21.92 3.44
CA TYR A 219 16.70 -22.01 4.86
C TYR A 219 17.46 -20.78 5.37
N LYS A 220 17.57 -19.74 4.53
CA LYS A 220 18.23 -18.48 4.89
C LYS A 220 17.44 -17.80 6.00
N VAL A 221 18.01 -17.83 7.20
CA VAL A 221 17.50 -17.17 8.42
C VAL A 221 18.68 -16.53 9.17
N PRO A 222 18.42 -15.51 10.03
CA PRO A 222 19.44 -14.94 10.89
C PRO A 222 20.14 -16.01 11.72
N GLN A 223 21.47 -16.04 11.64
CA GLN A 223 22.29 -17.03 12.35
C GLN A 223 22.60 -16.52 13.75
N ILE A 224 22.31 -17.33 14.78
CA ILE A 224 22.69 -17.03 16.15
C ILE A 224 24.20 -17.26 16.28
N GLN A 225 24.94 -16.20 16.61
CA GLN A 225 26.39 -16.26 16.78
C GLN A 225 26.77 -16.41 18.25
N GLY A 226 27.95 -16.98 18.52
CA GLY A 226 28.52 -17.04 19.87
C GLY A 226 27.93 -18.11 20.79
N VAL A 227 27.13 -19.02 20.26
CA VAL A 227 26.61 -20.20 20.98
C VAL A 227 26.76 -21.46 20.13
N ASP A 228 26.99 -22.58 20.80
CA ASP A 228 27.18 -23.90 20.22
C ASP A 228 26.31 -24.95 20.93
N SER A 229 26.46 -26.23 20.55
CA SER A 229 25.69 -27.34 21.14
C SER A 229 25.94 -27.59 22.64
N THR A 230 26.93 -26.93 23.23
CA THR A 230 27.28 -27.05 24.66
C THR A 230 26.84 -25.84 25.49
N SER A 231 26.40 -24.76 24.82
CA SER A 231 25.94 -23.54 25.45
C SER A 231 24.67 -23.77 26.25
N SER A 232 24.50 -23.03 27.37
CA SER A 232 23.28 -23.14 28.17
C SER A 232 22.09 -22.55 27.42
N TRP A 233 20.87 -22.96 27.80
CA TRP A 233 19.65 -22.35 27.26
C TRP A 233 19.61 -20.82 27.49
N TRP A 234 20.19 -20.34 28.59
CA TRP A 234 20.28 -18.91 28.89
C TRP A 234 21.19 -18.17 27.91
N ASP A 235 22.38 -18.71 27.62
CA ASP A 235 23.32 -18.12 26.67
C ASP A 235 22.71 -18.08 25.26
N TRP A 236 22.01 -19.16 24.87
CA TRP A 236 21.28 -19.21 23.60
C TRP A 236 20.17 -18.14 23.53
N MET A 237 19.39 -17.99 24.61
CA MET A 237 18.31 -17.00 24.67
C MET A 237 18.86 -15.57 24.58
N VAL A 238 19.95 -15.29 25.28
CA VAL A 238 20.63 -13.98 25.22
C VAL A 238 21.12 -13.73 23.80
N ALA A 239 21.81 -14.67 23.17
CA ALA A 239 22.30 -14.54 21.80
C ALA A 239 21.14 -14.34 20.80
N TYR A 240 20.03 -15.06 20.97
CA TYR A 240 18.82 -14.87 20.17
C TYR A 240 18.26 -13.45 20.29
N LEU A 241 18.19 -12.89 21.50
CA LEU A 241 17.65 -11.55 21.74
C LEU A 241 18.58 -10.42 21.27
N HIS A 242 19.85 -10.70 20.98
CA HIS A 242 20.80 -9.75 20.39
C HIS A 242 20.74 -9.70 18.87
N LEU A 243 20.00 -10.60 18.21
CA LEU A 243 19.76 -10.50 16.77
C LEU A 243 18.92 -9.27 16.47
N ASP A 244 19.33 -8.48 15.46
CA ASP A 244 18.58 -7.32 14.99
C ASP A 244 17.13 -7.67 14.61
N MET A 245 16.95 -8.87 14.03
CA MET A 245 15.65 -9.38 13.61
C MET A 245 15.48 -10.82 14.08
N THR A 246 14.44 -11.05 14.89
CA THR A 246 14.02 -12.38 15.32
C THR A 246 12.60 -12.67 14.88
N PHE A 247 12.28 -13.95 14.66
CA PHE A 247 10.90 -14.37 14.39
C PHE A 247 9.92 -13.87 15.46
N THR A 248 10.31 -13.91 16.74
CA THR A 248 9.46 -13.47 17.85
C THR A 248 9.20 -11.97 17.80
N ASN A 249 10.23 -11.15 17.61
CA ASN A 249 10.06 -9.70 17.48
C ASN A 249 9.18 -9.36 16.27
N LEU A 250 9.45 -9.97 15.12
CA LEU A 250 8.66 -9.74 13.90
C LEU A 250 7.19 -10.14 14.05
N LEU A 251 6.89 -11.24 14.73
CA LEU A 251 5.52 -11.68 14.96
C LEU A 251 4.77 -10.69 15.89
N ILE A 252 5.42 -10.22 16.95
CA ILE A 252 4.84 -9.25 17.88
C ILE A 252 4.64 -7.90 17.18
N ALA A 253 5.69 -7.36 16.56
CA ALA A 253 5.66 -6.09 15.84
C ALA A 253 4.63 -6.13 14.71
N GLY A 254 4.62 -7.19 13.89
CA GLY A 254 3.65 -7.36 12.82
C GLY A 254 2.21 -7.49 13.30
N THR A 255 1.97 -8.15 14.44
CA THR A 255 0.62 -8.23 15.05
C THR A 255 0.13 -6.87 15.52
N ILE A 256 0.99 -6.10 16.20
CA ILE A 256 0.67 -4.75 16.64
C ILE A 256 0.42 -3.84 15.42
N ALA A 257 1.27 -3.91 14.40
CA ALA A 257 1.13 -3.14 13.17
C ALA A 257 -0.18 -3.47 12.43
N LYS A 258 -0.51 -4.75 12.24
CA LYS A 258 -1.78 -5.16 11.59
C LYS A 258 -3.00 -4.75 12.41
N LEU A 259 -2.94 -4.81 13.74
CA LEU A 259 -4.00 -4.27 14.58
C LEU A 259 -4.14 -2.75 14.38
N ALA A 260 -3.05 -2.00 14.38
CA ALA A 260 -3.09 -0.56 14.16
C ALA A 260 -3.72 -0.21 12.80
N PHE A 261 -3.23 -0.83 11.72
CA PHE A 261 -3.77 -0.62 10.37
C PHE A 261 -5.24 -1.03 10.29
N TYR A 262 -5.66 -2.15 10.86
CA TYR A 262 -7.03 -2.61 10.67
C TYR A 262 -8.05 -1.93 11.59
N THR A 263 -7.63 -1.31 12.70
CA THR A 263 -8.54 -0.82 13.74
C THR A 263 -8.62 0.69 13.89
N VAL A 264 -7.52 1.43 13.70
CA VAL A 264 -7.47 2.88 13.99
C VAL A 264 -7.04 3.73 12.80
N ASP A 265 -6.59 3.08 11.73
CA ASP A 265 -6.29 3.74 10.48
C ASP A 265 -7.57 4.18 9.76
N GLN A 266 -7.71 5.49 9.54
CA GLN A 266 -8.89 6.02 8.87
C GLN A 266 -9.10 5.42 7.47
N ILE A 267 -8.03 5.09 6.74
CA ILE A 267 -8.14 4.51 5.39
C ILE A 267 -8.93 3.19 5.42
N MET A 268 -8.70 2.38 6.44
CA MET A 268 -9.38 1.11 6.64
C MET A 268 -10.77 1.31 7.24
N VAL A 269 -10.87 2.11 8.31
CA VAL A 269 -12.13 2.35 9.00
C VAL A 269 -13.17 2.96 8.07
N GLN A 270 -12.77 3.93 7.23
CA GLN A 270 -13.67 4.60 6.29
C GLN A 270 -14.30 3.63 5.29
N ARG A 271 -13.54 2.64 4.79
CA ARG A 271 -14.05 1.59 3.90
C ARG A 271 -15.10 0.71 4.58
N TYR A 272 -14.87 0.32 5.84
CA TYR A 272 -15.89 -0.43 6.61
C TYR A 272 -17.18 0.36 6.76
N LEU A 273 -17.09 1.68 6.94
CA LEU A 273 -18.22 2.57 7.13
C LEU A 273 -19.03 2.78 5.84
N THR A 274 -18.47 2.50 4.66
CA THR A 274 -19.18 2.54 3.37
C THR A 274 -20.05 1.32 3.10
N ALA A 275 -19.93 0.28 3.92
CA ALA A 275 -20.64 -0.98 3.71
C ALA A 275 -22.14 -0.87 3.99
N LYS A 276 -22.94 -1.55 3.16
CA LYS A 276 -24.40 -1.64 3.31
C LYS A 276 -24.88 -2.43 4.53
N SER A 277 -24.01 -3.22 5.15
CA SER A 277 -24.33 -3.98 6.35
C SER A 277 -23.06 -4.48 7.04
N VAL A 278 -23.17 -4.84 8.33
CA VAL A 278 -22.11 -5.50 9.09
C VAL A 278 -21.62 -6.76 8.38
N LYS A 279 -22.55 -7.55 7.81
CA LYS A 279 -22.20 -8.75 7.05
C LYS A 279 -21.33 -8.39 5.84
N ALA A 280 -21.69 -7.34 5.10
CA ALA A 280 -20.88 -6.89 3.98
C ALA A 280 -19.47 -6.44 4.40
N SER A 281 -19.31 -5.77 5.54
CA SER A 281 -17.97 -5.42 6.07
C SER A 281 -17.17 -6.66 6.46
N LYS A 282 -17.80 -7.69 7.05
CA LYS A 282 -17.15 -8.96 7.41
C LYS A 282 -16.69 -9.74 6.18
N ASP A 283 -17.58 -9.88 5.20
CA ASP A 283 -17.29 -10.56 3.94
C ASP A 283 -16.20 -9.79 3.15
N ALA A 284 -16.20 -8.45 3.21
CA ALA A 284 -15.16 -7.61 2.62
C ALA A 284 -13.81 -7.84 3.28
N PHE A 285 -13.77 -7.90 4.61
CA PHE A 285 -12.55 -8.15 5.35
C PHE A 285 -11.97 -9.55 5.06
N LEU A 286 -12.83 -10.57 4.92
CA LEU A 286 -12.40 -11.90 4.47
C LEU A 286 -11.83 -11.87 3.05
N CYS A 287 -12.49 -11.17 2.12
CA CYS A 287 -12.00 -10.99 0.76
C CYS A 287 -10.60 -10.33 0.76
N ASN A 288 -10.41 -9.28 1.56
CA ASN A 288 -9.12 -8.64 1.76
C ASN A 288 -8.06 -9.61 2.32
N THR A 289 -8.38 -10.36 3.38
CA THR A 289 -7.43 -11.30 3.99
C THR A 289 -6.99 -12.40 3.02
N ILE A 290 -7.92 -12.96 2.23
CA ILE A 290 -7.60 -13.98 1.23
C ILE A 290 -6.73 -13.37 0.12
N ALA A 291 -7.12 -12.21 -0.41
CA ALA A 291 -6.35 -11.53 -1.45
C ALA A 291 -4.93 -11.19 -0.98
N TYR A 292 -4.79 -10.74 0.27
CA TYR A 292 -3.50 -10.43 0.89
C TYR A 292 -2.59 -11.66 1.00
N VAL A 293 -3.12 -12.81 1.45
CA VAL A 293 -2.35 -14.06 1.51
C VAL A 293 -1.87 -14.46 0.11
N ILE A 294 -2.73 -14.40 -0.91
CA ILE A 294 -2.35 -14.70 -2.29
C ILE A 294 -1.25 -13.75 -2.76
N TYR A 295 -1.40 -12.45 -2.49
CA TYR A 295 -0.43 -11.43 -2.86
C TYR A 295 0.96 -11.69 -2.24
N CYS A 296 1.02 -11.97 -0.94
CA CYS A 296 2.27 -12.33 -0.28
C CYS A 296 2.93 -13.57 -0.91
N LEU A 297 2.14 -14.60 -1.24
CA LEU A 297 2.66 -15.81 -1.90
C LEU A 297 3.20 -15.53 -3.31
N LEU A 298 2.57 -14.63 -4.06
CA LEU A 298 3.08 -14.18 -5.37
C LEU A 298 4.45 -13.50 -5.22
N PHE A 299 4.65 -12.67 -4.21
CA PHE A 299 5.94 -12.04 -3.95
C PHE A 299 7.02 -13.02 -3.47
N VAL A 300 6.67 -14.01 -2.65
CA VAL A 300 7.59 -15.10 -2.28
C VAL A 300 8.04 -15.86 -3.53
N ALA A 301 7.10 -16.24 -4.39
CA ALA A 301 7.40 -16.92 -5.64
C ALA A 301 8.27 -16.07 -6.57
N LEU A 302 7.95 -14.76 -6.69
CA LEU A 302 8.75 -13.82 -7.47
C LEU A 302 10.17 -13.69 -6.92
N GLY A 303 10.34 -13.54 -5.60
CA GLY A 303 11.65 -13.45 -4.96
C GLY A 303 12.50 -14.71 -5.17
N MET A 304 11.90 -15.90 -5.07
CA MET A 304 12.58 -17.17 -5.39
C MET A 304 13.00 -17.26 -6.87
N CYS A 305 12.13 -16.81 -7.78
CA CYS A 305 12.46 -16.83 -9.21
C CYS A 305 13.56 -15.82 -9.54
N LEU A 306 13.51 -14.61 -8.96
CA LEU A 306 14.58 -13.62 -9.11
C LEU A 306 15.90 -14.12 -8.54
N PHE A 307 15.87 -14.75 -7.36
CA PHE A 307 17.06 -15.38 -6.77
C PHE A 307 17.66 -16.40 -7.74
N THR A 308 16.84 -17.34 -8.22
CA THR A 308 17.27 -18.38 -9.18
C THR A 308 17.83 -17.76 -10.46
N PHE A 309 17.13 -16.77 -11.02
CA PHE A 309 17.55 -16.08 -12.24
C PHE A 309 18.92 -15.44 -12.08
N TYR A 310 19.17 -14.74 -10.96
CA TYR A 310 20.43 -14.03 -10.72
C TYR A 310 21.56 -14.92 -10.19
N THR A 311 21.26 -16.13 -9.71
CA THR A 311 22.27 -17.18 -9.50
C THR A 311 22.79 -17.74 -10.82
N ILE A 312 21.92 -17.85 -11.83
CA ILE A 312 22.28 -18.34 -13.18
C ILE A 312 22.90 -17.23 -14.04
N HIS A 313 22.38 -16.01 -13.92
CA HIS A 313 22.80 -14.83 -14.69
C HIS A 313 23.34 -13.76 -13.74
N PRO A 314 24.67 -13.49 -13.74
CA PRO A 314 25.23 -12.47 -12.86
C PRO A 314 24.58 -11.09 -13.09
N TYR A 315 24.16 -10.43 -12.02
CA TYR A 315 23.64 -9.07 -12.09
C TYR A 315 24.78 -8.05 -12.29
N PRO A 316 24.49 -6.83 -12.79
CA PRO A 316 25.52 -5.82 -13.07
C PRO A 316 26.29 -5.37 -11.82
N GLU A 317 27.59 -5.12 -11.95
CA GLU A 317 28.42 -4.62 -10.84
C GLU A 317 27.86 -3.32 -10.24
N GLY A 318 27.94 -3.21 -8.90
CA GLY A 318 27.50 -2.02 -8.17
C GLY A 318 25.99 -1.89 -7.97
N LYS A 319 25.21 -2.95 -8.24
CA LYS A 319 23.76 -3.01 -8.01
C LYS A 319 23.43 -3.72 -6.70
N THR A 320 22.31 -3.31 -6.08
CA THR A 320 21.83 -3.87 -4.80
C THR A 320 20.59 -4.72 -5.00
N TRP A 321 20.11 -5.39 -3.94
CA TRP A 321 18.86 -6.17 -3.99
C TRP A 321 17.64 -5.34 -4.40
N ASP A 322 17.64 -4.03 -4.10
CA ASP A 322 16.59 -3.08 -4.49
C ASP A 322 16.48 -2.92 -6.02
N ASP A 323 17.58 -3.12 -6.74
CA ASP A 323 17.65 -2.96 -8.19
C ASP A 323 17.19 -4.20 -8.96
N MET A 324 17.16 -5.37 -8.33
CA MET A 324 17.03 -6.66 -9.03
C MET A 324 15.72 -6.80 -9.81
N PHE A 325 14.60 -6.43 -9.20
CA PHE A 325 13.32 -6.48 -9.90
C PHE A 325 13.15 -5.34 -10.94
N PRO A 326 13.52 -4.07 -10.64
CA PRO A 326 13.61 -3.01 -11.64
C PRO A 326 14.43 -3.38 -12.89
N ILE A 327 15.63 -3.95 -12.70
CA ILE A 327 16.52 -4.35 -13.80
C ILE A 327 15.86 -5.46 -14.62
N PHE A 328 15.28 -6.47 -13.95
CA PHE A 328 14.56 -7.54 -14.63
C PHE A 328 13.42 -6.99 -15.52
N ILE A 329 12.64 -6.03 -15.01
CA ILE A 329 11.58 -5.37 -15.79
C ILE A 329 12.14 -4.66 -17.03
N ALA A 330 13.27 -3.96 -16.89
CA ALA A 330 13.82 -3.13 -17.95
C ALA A 330 14.55 -3.91 -19.06
N HIS A 331 15.07 -5.09 -18.74
CA HIS A 331 15.98 -5.83 -19.61
C HIS A 331 15.44 -7.18 -20.08
N GLU A 332 14.63 -7.86 -19.26
CA GLU A 332 14.22 -9.24 -19.53
C GLU A 332 12.76 -9.36 -19.98
N LEU A 333 11.91 -8.37 -19.67
CA LEU A 333 10.51 -8.43 -20.07
C LEU A 333 10.31 -8.05 -21.55
N PRO A 334 9.44 -8.78 -22.29
CA PRO A 334 9.10 -8.45 -23.66
C PRO A 334 8.48 -7.06 -23.81
N VAL A 335 8.62 -6.51 -25.01
CA VAL A 335 8.01 -5.25 -25.43
C VAL A 335 6.49 -5.27 -25.18
N GLY A 336 5.98 -4.21 -24.54
CA GLY A 336 4.58 -4.06 -24.14
C GLY A 336 4.29 -4.63 -22.76
N ILE A 337 4.95 -5.73 -22.37
CA ILE A 337 4.77 -6.33 -21.04
C ILE A 337 5.48 -5.54 -19.96
N ALA A 338 6.68 -5.01 -20.24
CA ALA A 338 7.38 -4.13 -19.32
C ALA A 338 6.51 -2.92 -18.93
N GLY A 339 5.83 -2.30 -19.91
CA GLY A 339 4.88 -1.22 -19.68
C GLY A 339 3.67 -1.62 -18.84
N LEU A 340 3.14 -2.83 -19.00
CA LEU A 340 2.05 -3.35 -18.15
C LEU A 340 2.48 -3.54 -16.70
N VAL A 341 3.70 -4.04 -16.46
CA VAL A 341 4.24 -4.19 -15.10
C VAL A 341 4.52 -2.82 -14.47
N VAL A 342 5.06 -1.87 -15.25
CA VAL A 342 5.21 -0.48 -14.78
C VAL A 342 3.84 0.13 -14.45
N ALA A 343 2.83 -0.08 -15.29
CA ALA A 343 1.46 0.37 -15.01
C ALA A 343 0.87 -0.27 -13.74
N ALA A 344 1.19 -1.53 -13.44
CA ALA A 344 0.79 -2.20 -12.20
C ALA A 344 1.43 -1.56 -10.95
N ILE A 345 2.68 -1.13 -11.05
CA ILE A 345 3.39 -0.44 -9.96
C ILE A 345 2.80 0.98 -9.77
N TYR A 346 2.47 1.65 -10.86
CA TYR A 346 1.76 2.93 -10.82
C TYR A 346 0.38 2.76 -10.19
N ALA A 347 -0.34 1.69 -10.54
CA ALA A 347 -1.63 1.34 -9.95
C ALA A 347 -1.56 1.17 -8.43
N ALA A 348 -0.55 0.46 -7.93
CA ALA A 348 -0.32 0.28 -6.49
C ALA A 348 -0.02 1.59 -5.76
N SER A 349 0.78 2.48 -6.35
CA SER A 349 1.06 3.79 -5.78
C SER A 349 -0.18 4.68 -5.78
N MET A 350 -0.92 4.72 -6.87
CA MET A 350 -2.07 5.61 -7.03
C MET A 350 -3.23 5.24 -6.10
N SER A 351 -3.58 3.96 -5.96
CA SER A 351 -4.60 3.46 -5.00
C SER A 351 -4.28 3.76 -3.53
N SER A 352 -2.99 3.95 -3.24
CA SER A 352 -2.50 4.33 -1.92
C SER A 352 -2.67 5.83 -1.68
N VAL A 353 -2.25 6.64 -2.66
CA VAL A 353 -2.24 8.10 -2.58
C VAL A 353 -3.65 8.69 -2.60
N ASP A 354 -4.52 8.22 -3.48
CA ASP A 354 -5.90 8.73 -3.56
C ASP A 354 -6.68 8.50 -2.26
N SER A 355 -6.50 7.34 -1.66
CA SER A 355 -7.13 6.88 -0.46
C SER A 355 -6.60 7.63 0.75
N GLY A 356 -5.29 7.83 0.83
CA GLY A 356 -4.68 8.65 1.87
C GLY A 356 -5.14 10.10 1.79
N ILE A 357 -5.19 10.70 0.59
CA ILE A 357 -5.69 12.07 0.41
C ILE A 357 -7.17 12.15 0.79
N ASN A 358 -7.99 11.18 0.38
CA ASN A 358 -9.41 11.14 0.73
C ASN A 358 -9.63 11.03 2.25
N SER A 359 -8.92 10.12 2.92
CA SER A 359 -9.04 9.91 4.36
C SER A 359 -8.47 11.07 5.18
N CYS A 360 -7.35 11.67 4.76
CA CYS A 360 -6.86 12.90 5.38
C CYS A 360 -7.86 14.04 5.21
N THR A 361 -8.47 14.18 4.03
CA THR A 361 -9.53 15.19 3.81
C THR A 361 -10.73 14.94 4.72
N ALA A 362 -11.16 13.69 4.85
CA ALA A 362 -12.24 13.31 5.76
C ALA A 362 -11.93 13.71 7.20
N VAL A 363 -10.73 13.38 7.69
CA VAL A 363 -10.28 13.67 9.07
C VAL A 363 -10.10 15.16 9.31
N ILE A 364 -9.46 15.89 8.39
CA ILE A 364 -9.33 17.36 8.49
C ILE A 364 -10.71 17.99 8.60
N TYR A 365 -11.65 17.54 7.77
CA TYR A 365 -13.01 18.05 7.76
C TYR A 365 -13.77 17.69 9.04
N SER A 366 -13.87 16.42 9.42
CA SER A 366 -14.67 15.96 10.55
C SER A 366 -14.08 16.33 11.91
N ASP A 367 -12.77 16.19 12.06
CA ASP A 367 -12.10 16.29 13.37
C ASP A 367 -11.65 17.70 13.71
N PHE A 368 -11.55 18.60 12.72
CA PHE A 368 -11.18 19.99 12.95
C PHE A 368 -12.26 20.96 12.47
N VAL A 369 -12.59 20.96 11.19
CA VAL A 369 -13.49 21.99 10.62
C VAL A 369 -14.91 21.89 11.18
N ASP A 370 -15.58 20.74 11.03
CA ASP A 370 -16.93 20.55 11.55
C ASP A 370 -16.93 20.52 13.08
N ARG A 371 -15.97 19.82 13.69
CA ARG A 371 -15.92 19.68 15.15
C ARG A 371 -15.77 21.02 15.87
N PHE A 372 -14.94 21.95 15.39
CA PHE A 372 -14.77 23.27 16.00
C PHE A 372 -15.68 24.34 15.39
N GLY A 373 -16.57 23.97 14.47
CA GLY A 373 -17.50 24.89 13.81
C GLY A 373 -16.82 25.97 12.98
N TRP A 374 -15.60 25.70 12.49
CA TRP A 374 -14.85 26.69 11.72
C TRP A 374 -15.54 26.97 10.39
N MET A 375 -15.86 28.25 10.16
CA MET A 375 -16.41 28.74 8.88
C MET A 375 -17.75 28.09 8.48
N LYS A 376 -18.51 27.56 9.44
CA LYS A 376 -19.79 26.88 9.21
C LYS A 376 -20.89 27.90 8.86
N PRO A 377 -21.43 27.91 7.63
CA PRO A 377 -22.57 28.75 7.29
C PRO A 377 -23.84 28.28 8.02
N ASP A 378 -24.73 29.22 8.35
CA ASP A 378 -25.99 28.91 9.05
C ASP A 378 -27.02 28.25 8.12
N ASP A 379 -27.00 28.54 6.81
CA ASP A 379 -27.93 27.93 5.85
C ASP A 379 -27.50 26.49 5.48
N PRO A 380 -28.36 25.48 5.66
CA PRO A 380 -28.05 24.09 5.32
C PRO A 380 -27.60 23.87 3.86
N LYS A 381 -28.18 24.61 2.90
CA LYS A 381 -27.79 24.46 1.48
C LYS A 381 -26.43 25.07 1.19
N GLU A 382 -26.09 26.17 1.85
CA GLU A 382 -24.74 26.74 1.80
C GLU A 382 -23.72 25.86 2.51
N TYR A 383 -24.12 25.21 3.61
CA TYR A 383 -23.29 24.27 4.33
C TYR A 383 -22.86 23.09 3.46
N ASP A 384 -23.78 22.41 2.78
CA ASP A 384 -23.44 21.30 1.87
C ASP A 384 -22.50 21.75 0.72
N ARG A 385 -22.74 22.95 0.16
CA ARG A 385 -21.86 23.52 -0.87
C ARG A 385 -20.47 23.87 -0.33
N PHE A 386 -20.41 24.42 0.88
CA PHE A 386 -19.16 24.73 1.56
C PHE A 386 -18.35 23.46 1.81
N GLN A 387 -18.99 22.41 2.33
CA GLN A 387 -18.37 21.10 2.57
C GLN A 387 -17.70 20.57 1.30
N MET A 388 -18.44 20.49 0.20
CA MET A 388 -17.93 19.97 -1.07
C MET A 388 -16.78 20.81 -1.63
N ARG A 389 -16.86 22.14 -1.54
CA ARG A 389 -15.77 23.03 -1.98
C ARG A 389 -14.53 22.87 -1.10
N PHE A 390 -14.71 22.89 0.22
CA PHE A 390 -13.62 22.70 1.18
C PHE A 390 -12.90 21.38 0.93
N SER A 391 -13.63 20.27 0.79
CA SER A 391 -13.03 18.96 0.53
C SER A 391 -12.21 18.97 -0.77
N ARG A 392 -12.70 19.58 -1.85
CA ARG A 392 -11.94 19.68 -3.11
C ARG A 392 -10.66 20.50 -2.97
N TYR A 393 -10.71 21.65 -2.29
CA TYR A 393 -9.52 22.46 -2.03
C TYR A 393 -8.53 21.75 -1.11
N CYS A 394 -9.03 21.03 -0.11
CA CYS A 394 -8.20 20.24 0.80
C CYS A 394 -7.50 19.10 0.07
N VAL A 395 -8.20 18.36 -0.80
CA VAL A 395 -7.60 17.33 -1.67
C VAL A 395 -6.49 17.93 -2.54
N MET A 396 -6.72 19.09 -3.17
CA MET A 396 -5.68 19.76 -3.99
C MET A 396 -4.47 20.18 -3.14
N GLY A 397 -4.70 20.77 -1.97
CA GLY A 397 -3.63 21.20 -1.07
C GLY A 397 -2.80 20.02 -0.56
N LEU A 398 -3.46 18.92 -0.17
CA LEU A 398 -2.80 17.67 0.24
C LEU A 398 -2.03 17.05 -0.92
N GLY A 399 -2.60 17.00 -2.12
CA GLY A 399 -1.94 16.48 -3.31
C GLY A 399 -0.66 17.26 -3.66
N ILE A 400 -0.70 18.59 -3.59
CA ILE A 400 0.48 19.45 -3.76
C ILE A 400 1.51 19.15 -2.66
N ALA A 401 1.09 19.11 -1.39
CA ALA A 401 2.00 18.84 -0.27
C ALA A 401 2.69 17.48 -0.39
N VAL A 402 1.94 16.42 -0.70
CA VAL A 402 2.46 15.06 -0.94
C VAL A 402 3.45 15.06 -2.10
N THR A 403 3.13 15.73 -3.21
CA THR A 403 4.02 15.80 -4.38
C THR A 403 5.33 16.50 -4.05
N LEU A 404 5.27 17.66 -3.37
CA LEU A 404 6.46 18.41 -2.97
C LEU A 404 7.31 17.66 -1.95
N LEU A 405 6.69 16.98 -0.99
CA LEU A 405 7.41 16.13 -0.03
C LEU A 405 8.01 14.89 -0.71
N GLY A 406 7.35 14.35 -1.75
CA GLY A 406 7.89 13.27 -2.57
C GLY A 406 9.23 13.61 -3.22
N LEU A 407 9.48 14.88 -3.52
CA LEU A 407 10.78 15.37 -4.02
C LEU A 407 11.89 15.33 -2.97
N LEU A 408 11.55 15.30 -1.68
CA LEU A 408 12.50 15.27 -0.57
C LEU A 408 12.83 13.85 -0.09
N VAL A 409 12.05 12.85 -0.50
CA VAL A 409 12.23 11.43 -0.13
C VAL A 409 13.64 10.90 -0.42
N PRO A 410 14.31 11.23 -1.56
CA PRO A 410 15.69 10.80 -1.80
C PRO A 410 16.70 11.20 -0.72
N HIS A 411 16.41 12.23 0.07
CA HIS A 411 17.32 12.73 1.10
C HIS A 411 17.15 12.02 2.45
N LEU A 412 16.25 11.04 2.54
CA LEU A 412 15.92 10.36 3.80
C LEU A 412 16.82 9.16 4.08
N GLY A 413 17.50 8.58 3.09
CA GLY A 413 18.36 7.41 3.27
C GLY A 413 19.06 7.01 1.97
N ASP A 414 20.00 6.09 2.06
CA ASP A 414 20.84 5.66 0.94
C ASP A 414 20.22 4.47 0.18
N SER A 415 19.33 3.69 0.81
CA SER A 415 18.57 2.60 0.17
C SER A 415 17.06 2.79 0.25
N LEU A 416 16.31 2.10 -0.62
CA LEU A 416 14.84 2.19 -0.59
C LEU A 416 14.27 1.55 0.68
N VAL A 417 14.87 0.45 1.13
CA VAL A 417 14.50 -0.21 2.39
C VAL A 417 14.70 0.74 3.57
N GLU A 418 15.81 1.47 3.62
CA GLU A 418 16.10 2.42 4.69
C GLU A 418 15.12 3.59 4.68
N ILE A 419 14.86 4.19 3.50
CA ILE A 419 13.88 5.28 3.34
C ILE A 419 12.51 4.84 3.84
N VAL A 420 12.05 3.66 3.43
CA VAL A 420 10.75 3.11 3.83
C VAL A 420 10.71 2.93 5.34
N ASN A 421 11.71 2.25 5.95
CA ASN A 421 11.73 2.01 7.39
C ASN A 421 11.79 3.29 8.26
N LYS A 422 12.28 4.42 7.72
CA LYS A 422 12.31 5.71 8.44
C LYS A 422 10.96 6.42 8.45
N VAL A 423 10.08 6.13 7.49
CA VAL A 423 8.89 6.93 7.20
C VAL A 423 7.59 6.13 7.33
N VAL A 424 7.64 4.85 6.97
CA VAL A 424 6.53 3.91 6.84
C VAL A 424 6.63 2.88 7.93
#